data_AF-Q92EQ9-F1
#
_entry.id   AF-Q92EQ9-F1
#
_cell.length_a   1.000
_cell.length_b   1.000
_cell.length_c   1.000
_cell.angle_alpha   90.00
_cell.angle_beta   90.00
_cell.angle_gamma   90.00
#
_symmetry.space_group_name_H-M   'P 1'
#
loop_
_entity.id
_entity.type
_entity.pdbx_description
1 polymer ?
#
loop_
_entity_poly.entity_id
_entity_poly.type
_entity_poly.pdbx_seq_one_letter_code
_entity_poly.pdbx_strand_id
1 'polypeptide(L)'
;MMKNVSYEEARDTISSKEIEQINTMKEHTSSYIGKIMVSILFALLLCLPAINYYPIYPAVACILIGSLLIRYVALQPIFKVTNYNLVLYLVWQTAAIFFMIVFLRVEADRYHLIPLVYIILGYGGSILLIRARVNTYVKEIFETTAKSGKKVFSNIITKILGAFLVLAVIAVLFYRGNKWWLMNMDTAVGNSSFLEYVVWGIGLFILLIGFTLLPTLLFSPSQYVKARLIGKYAEEFRKAYRFTEKEWYGEK
;
A
#
# COMPACT_ATOMS: atom_id res chain seq x y z
N MET A 1 14.62 -12.01 7.44
CA MET A 1 15.23 -10.88 6.72
C MET A 1 15.94 -9.93 7.68
N MET A 2 15.32 -9.49 8.78
CA MET A 2 15.96 -8.70 9.84
C MET A 2 16.60 -9.52 10.99
N LYS A 3 16.70 -10.86 10.83
CA LYS A 3 17.16 -11.74 11.92
C LYS A 3 18.62 -11.46 12.32
N ASN A 4 19.40 -10.88 11.41
CA ASN A 4 20.84 -10.69 11.57
C ASN A 4 21.24 -9.25 11.94
N VAL A 5 20.30 -8.30 11.96
CA VAL A 5 20.60 -6.91 12.38
C VAL A 5 20.69 -6.89 13.90
N SER A 6 21.83 -6.43 14.44
CA SER A 6 22.07 -6.33 15.89
C SER A 6 21.43 -5.06 16.48
N TYR A 7 21.40 -4.96 17.82
CA TYR A 7 20.90 -3.76 18.49
C TYR A 7 21.81 -2.56 18.23
N GLU A 8 23.13 -2.77 18.22
CA GLU A 8 24.14 -1.73 17.99
C GLU A 8 23.96 -1.13 16.59
N GLU A 9 23.85 -1.96 15.55
CA GLU A 9 23.58 -1.51 14.18
C GLU A 9 22.25 -0.74 14.07
N ALA A 10 21.21 -1.21 14.78
CA ALA A 10 19.91 -0.55 14.80
C ALA A 10 19.97 0.82 15.50
N ARG A 11 20.71 0.92 16.60
CA ARG A 11 20.92 2.16 17.36
C ARG A 11 21.71 3.20 16.57
N ASP A 12 22.73 2.77 15.83
CA ASP A 12 23.51 3.67 14.98
C ASP A 12 22.69 4.22 13.81
N THR A 13 21.72 3.44 13.33
CA THR A 13 20.83 3.82 12.23
C THR A 13 19.66 4.71 12.67
N ILE A 14 19.15 4.52 13.90
CA ILE A 14 17.99 5.25 14.43
C ILE A 14 18.48 6.34 15.38
N SER A 15 18.44 7.59 14.93
CA SER A 15 18.95 8.70 15.73
C SER A 15 18.13 8.95 16.99
N SER A 16 18.77 9.53 18.02
CA SER A 16 18.10 9.95 19.26
C SER A 16 16.93 10.91 18.99
N LYS A 17 17.14 11.85 18.06
CA LYS A 17 16.11 12.81 17.61
C LYS A 17 14.88 12.11 17.03
N GLU A 18 15.06 11.01 16.29
CA GLU A 18 13.93 10.23 15.76
C GLU A 18 13.13 9.55 16.88
N ILE A 19 13.80 8.99 17.88
CA ILE A 19 13.12 8.38 19.05
C ILE A 19 12.35 9.44 19.84
N GLU A 20 12.95 10.61 20.08
CA GLU A 20 12.27 11.74 20.74
C GLU A 20 11.06 12.22 19.95
N GLN A 21 11.17 12.34 18.62
CA GLN A 21 10.05 12.70 17.75
C GLN A 21 8.92 11.65 17.79
N ILE A 22 9.24 10.36 17.78
CA ILE A 22 8.23 9.31 17.92
C ILE A 22 7.52 9.43 19.27
N ASN A 23 8.27 9.75 20.32
CA ASN A 23 7.75 9.90 21.67
C ASN A 23 6.83 11.14 21.81
N THR A 24 7.10 12.25 21.13
CA THR A 24 6.19 13.41 21.12
C THR A 24 4.95 13.14 20.27
N MET A 25 5.10 12.44 19.13
CA MET A 25 3.97 12.07 18.27
C MET A 25 2.97 11.13 18.95
N LYS A 26 3.37 10.43 20.03
CA LYS A 26 2.47 9.53 20.79
C LYS A 26 1.27 10.28 21.39
N GLU A 27 1.44 11.54 21.76
CA GLU A 27 0.40 12.38 22.36
C GLU A 27 -0.73 12.67 21.37
N HIS A 28 -0.42 12.58 20.07
CA HIS A 28 -1.36 12.79 18.98
C HIS A 28 -1.88 11.47 18.36
N THR A 29 -1.79 10.35 19.08
CA THR A 29 -2.26 9.03 18.60
C THR A 29 -3.73 9.00 18.18
N SER A 30 -4.59 9.79 18.82
CA SER A 30 -5.99 9.97 18.43
C SER A 30 -6.14 10.52 17.00
N SER A 31 -5.27 11.45 16.58
CA SER A 31 -5.25 11.99 15.22
C SER A 31 -4.94 10.91 14.19
N TYR A 32 -3.97 10.05 14.49
CA TYR A 32 -3.62 8.93 13.59
C TYR A 32 -4.76 7.92 13.47
N ILE A 33 -5.44 7.58 14.58
CA ILE A 33 -6.63 6.72 14.55
C ILE A 33 -7.72 7.35 13.68
N GLY A 34 -8.01 8.65 13.86
CA GLY A 34 -8.98 9.38 13.05
C GLY A 34 -8.66 9.34 11.55
N LYS A 35 -7.40 9.59 11.17
CA LYS A 35 -6.95 9.51 9.77
C LYS A 35 -7.14 8.11 9.17
N ILE A 36 -6.84 7.06 9.94
CA ILE A 36 -7.07 5.68 9.50
C ILE A 36 -8.56 5.40 9.36
N MET A 37 -9.39 5.80 10.33
CA MET A 37 -10.85 5.63 10.23
C MET A 37 -11.44 6.30 8.99
N VAL A 38 -11.04 7.55 8.71
CA VAL A 38 -11.47 8.26 7.50
C VAL A 38 -11.00 7.54 6.24
N SER A 39 -9.74 7.08 6.21
CA SER A 39 -9.20 6.31 5.08
C SER A 39 -9.96 4.99 4.86
N ILE A 40 -10.35 4.32 5.95
CA ILE A 40 -11.15 3.10 5.91
C ILE A 40 -12.54 3.38 5.36
N LEU A 41 -13.21 4.42 5.85
CA LEU A 41 -14.52 4.81 5.36
C LEU A 41 -14.47 5.10 3.86
N PHE A 42 -13.46 5.85 3.41
CA PHE A 42 -13.25 6.10 1.98
C PHE A 42 -12.94 4.83 1.18
N ALA A 43 -12.10 3.95 1.71
CA ALA A 43 -11.78 2.65 1.09
C ALA A 43 -13.03 1.78 0.89
N LEU A 44 -13.92 1.75 1.88
CA LEU A 44 -15.17 1.00 1.78
C LEU A 44 -16.14 1.64 0.78
N LEU A 45 -16.23 2.98 0.74
CA LEU A 45 -17.01 3.68 -0.28
C LEU A 45 -16.52 3.34 -1.70
N LEU A 46 -15.21 3.27 -1.91
CA LEU A 46 -14.64 2.86 -3.20
C LEU A 46 -15.01 1.42 -3.59
N CYS A 47 -15.28 0.54 -2.62
CA CYS A 47 -15.66 -0.84 -2.89
C CYS A 47 -17.15 -1.02 -3.24
N LEU A 48 -18.01 -0.01 -2.98
CA LEU A 48 -19.46 -0.12 -3.19
C LEU A 48 -19.88 -0.45 -4.63
N PRO A 49 -19.26 0.09 -5.69
CA PRO A 49 -19.64 -0.26 -7.06
C PRO A 49 -19.53 -1.76 -7.38
N ALA A 50 -18.66 -2.49 -6.67
CA ALA A 50 -18.52 -3.92 -6.84
C ALA A 50 -19.72 -4.73 -6.31
N ILE A 51 -20.58 -4.15 -5.48
CA ILE A 51 -21.79 -4.83 -4.97
C ILE A 51 -22.72 -5.24 -6.12
N ASN A 52 -22.78 -4.42 -7.18
CA ASN A 52 -23.64 -4.68 -8.34
C ASN A 52 -23.28 -5.95 -9.12
N TYR A 53 -22.03 -6.42 -8.99
CA TYR A 53 -21.52 -7.54 -9.78
C TYR A 53 -21.04 -8.69 -8.91
N TYR A 54 -20.42 -8.37 -7.78
CA TYR A 54 -19.72 -9.31 -6.91
C TYR A 54 -19.89 -8.98 -5.42
N PRO A 55 -21.10 -9.11 -4.86
CA PRO A 55 -21.43 -8.64 -3.50
C PRO A 55 -20.61 -9.30 -2.38
N ILE A 56 -20.09 -10.52 -2.61
CA ILE A 56 -19.26 -11.22 -1.63
C ILE A 56 -17.92 -10.50 -1.37
N TYR A 57 -17.33 -9.85 -2.37
CA TYR A 57 -16.00 -9.26 -2.23
C TYR A 57 -16.00 -7.97 -1.38
N PRO A 58 -16.93 -7.01 -1.55
CA PRO A 58 -17.07 -5.89 -0.62
C PRO A 58 -17.25 -6.33 0.83
N ALA A 59 -18.02 -7.40 1.09
CA ALA A 59 -18.17 -7.94 2.44
C ALA A 59 -16.83 -8.46 3.01
N VAL A 60 -16.06 -9.18 2.19
CA VAL A 60 -14.69 -9.62 2.56
C VAL A 60 -13.78 -8.42 2.83
N ALA A 61 -13.82 -7.38 1.99
CA ALA A 61 -13.04 -6.16 2.20
C ALA A 61 -13.40 -5.47 3.53
N CYS A 62 -14.69 -5.37 3.87
CA CYS A 62 -15.16 -4.87 5.16
C CYS A 62 -14.56 -5.65 6.33
N ILE A 63 -14.56 -6.99 6.26
CA ILE A 63 -14.01 -7.85 7.31
C ILE A 63 -12.49 -7.64 7.43
N LEU A 64 -11.76 -7.63 6.31
CA LEU A 64 -10.31 -7.43 6.31
C LEU A 64 -9.92 -6.07 6.91
N ILE A 65 -10.53 -4.99 6.43
CA ILE A 65 -10.23 -3.64 6.88
C ILE A 65 -10.71 -3.41 8.33
N GLY A 66 -11.87 -3.95 8.70
CA GLY A 66 -12.37 -3.91 10.08
C GLY A 66 -11.43 -4.64 11.06
N SER A 67 -10.97 -5.84 10.70
CA SER A 67 -9.99 -6.59 11.51
C SER A 67 -8.67 -5.83 11.68
N LEU A 68 -8.25 -5.12 10.64
CA LEU A 68 -7.05 -4.29 10.65
C LEU A 68 -7.21 -3.09 11.59
N LEU A 69 -8.37 -2.43 11.57
CA LEU A 69 -8.68 -1.31 12.48
C LEU A 69 -8.66 -1.75 13.94
N ILE A 70 -9.34 -2.86 14.25
CA ILE A 70 -9.39 -3.41 15.62
C ILE A 70 -7.96 -3.69 16.12
N ARG A 71 -7.14 -4.37 15.30
CA ARG A 71 -5.74 -4.64 15.64
C ARG A 71 -4.93 -3.36 15.83
N TYR A 72 -5.13 -2.35 14.99
CA TYR A 72 -4.40 -1.08 15.08
C TYR A 72 -4.78 -0.28 16.34
N VAL A 73 -6.07 -0.22 16.66
CA VAL A 73 -6.55 0.48 17.87
C VAL A 73 -6.05 -0.20 19.14
N ALA A 74 -5.90 -1.53 19.12
CA ALA A 74 -5.34 -2.31 20.24
C ALA A 74 -3.82 -2.15 20.42
N LEU A 75 -3.10 -1.53 19.48
CA LEU A 75 -1.66 -1.29 19.63
C LEU A 75 -1.38 -0.23 20.72
N GLN A 76 -0.25 -0.40 21.40
CA GLN A 76 0.29 0.64 22.28
C GLN A 76 0.62 1.91 21.46
N PRO A 77 0.52 3.12 22.05
CA PRO A 77 0.79 4.41 21.40
C PRO A 77 2.02 4.46 20.50
N ILE A 78 3.18 4.01 20.99
CA ILE A 78 4.43 3.99 20.19
C ILE A 78 4.32 3.11 18.94
N PHE A 79 3.61 1.98 19.05
CA PHE A 79 3.38 1.07 17.94
C PHE A 79 2.32 1.59 16.96
N LYS A 80 1.37 2.42 17.41
CA LYS A 80 0.46 3.14 16.51
C LYS A 80 1.23 4.10 15.60
N VAL A 81 2.07 4.95 16.18
CA VAL A 81 2.87 5.92 15.41
C VAL A 81 3.78 5.21 14.41
N THR A 82 4.52 4.19 14.86
CA THR A 82 5.50 3.49 14.02
C THR A 82 4.85 2.62 12.93
N ASN A 83 3.65 2.07 13.16
CA ASN A 83 2.95 1.24 12.16
C ASN A 83 1.94 2.02 11.30
N TYR A 84 1.74 3.32 11.54
CA TYR A 84 0.74 4.14 10.84
C TYR A 84 0.83 4.00 9.31
N ASN A 85 2.02 4.18 8.72
CA ASN A 85 2.18 4.12 7.25
C ASN A 85 1.99 2.71 6.69
N LEU A 86 2.32 1.67 7.45
CA LEU A 86 2.03 0.29 7.06
C LEU A 86 0.52 0.04 7.02
N VAL A 87 -0.21 0.48 8.03
CA VAL A 87 -1.67 0.29 8.09
C VAL A 87 -2.36 1.12 7.02
N LEU A 88 -1.94 2.37 6.81
CA LEU A 88 -2.45 3.21 5.73
C LEU A 88 -2.25 2.55 4.36
N TYR A 89 -1.04 2.02 4.11
CA TYR A 89 -0.76 1.23 2.91
C TYR A 89 -1.72 0.04 2.77
N LEU A 90 -1.92 -0.76 3.82
CA LEU A 90 -2.78 -1.95 3.77
C LEU A 90 -4.25 -1.62 3.48
N VAL A 91 -4.75 -0.51 4.04
CA VAL A 91 -6.11 -0.01 3.78
C VAL A 91 -6.26 0.35 2.30
N TRP A 92 -5.37 1.19 1.77
CA TRP A 92 -5.44 1.63 0.37
C TRP A 92 -5.14 0.52 -0.63
N GLN A 93 -4.26 -0.42 -0.30
CA GLN A 93 -4.00 -1.60 -1.10
C GLN A 93 -5.25 -2.48 -1.22
N THR A 94 -5.95 -2.69 -0.10
CA THR A 94 -7.21 -3.44 -0.09
C THR A 94 -8.27 -2.69 -0.90
N ALA A 95 -8.41 -1.37 -0.71
CA ALA A 95 -9.33 -0.56 -1.50
C ALA A 95 -9.07 -0.68 -3.01
N ALA A 96 -7.82 -0.54 -3.44
CA ALA A 96 -7.45 -0.62 -4.85
C ALA A 96 -7.76 -2.01 -5.44
N ILE A 97 -7.34 -3.09 -4.77
CA ILE A 97 -7.61 -4.45 -5.27
C ILE A 97 -9.12 -4.68 -5.41
N PHE A 98 -9.91 -4.35 -4.39
CA PHE A 98 -11.35 -4.62 -4.39
C PHE A 98 -12.16 -3.64 -5.24
N PHE A 99 -11.67 -2.43 -5.50
CA PHE A 99 -12.27 -1.52 -6.48
C PHE A 99 -12.06 -2.04 -7.91
N MET A 100 -10.86 -2.52 -8.22
CA MET A 100 -10.52 -2.89 -9.59
C MET A 100 -11.24 -4.14 -10.10
N ILE A 101 -11.78 -4.99 -9.22
CA ILE A 101 -12.59 -6.15 -9.64
C ILE A 101 -13.84 -5.73 -10.42
N VAL A 102 -14.33 -4.50 -10.27
CA VAL A 102 -15.48 -3.96 -11.02
C VAL A 102 -15.24 -4.03 -12.52
N PHE A 103 -14.00 -3.84 -12.96
CA PHE A 103 -13.61 -3.86 -14.37
C PHE A 103 -13.38 -5.29 -14.90
N LEU A 104 -13.45 -6.30 -14.03
CA LEU A 104 -13.27 -7.71 -14.37
C LEU A 104 -14.62 -8.43 -14.53
N ARG A 105 -15.69 -7.71 -14.85
CA ARG A 105 -17.00 -8.31 -15.10
C ARG A 105 -16.97 -9.18 -16.36
N VAL A 106 -17.16 -10.49 -16.18
CA VAL A 106 -17.33 -11.44 -17.29
C VAL A 106 -18.62 -12.21 -17.07
N GLU A 107 -19.58 -12.06 -17.99
CA GLU A 107 -20.92 -12.67 -17.86
C GLU A 107 -20.89 -14.20 -17.77
N ALA A 108 -19.90 -14.83 -18.39
CA ALA A 108 -19.70 -16.28 -18.33
C ALA A 108 -19.13 -16.78 -16.99
N ASP A 109 -18.56 -15.90 -16.14
CA ASP A 109 -17.92 -16.27 -14.87
C ASP A 109 -18.93 -16.38 -13.72
N ARG A 110 -19.71 -17.46 -13.74
CA ARG A 110 -20.76 -17.74 -12.74
C ARG A 110 -20.23 -17.93 -11.31
N TYR A 111 -18.97 -18.33 -11.17
CA TYR A 111 -18.35 -18.62 -9.86
C TYR A 111 -17.43 -17.50 -9.37
N HIS A 112 -17.34 -16.40 -10.12
CA HIS A 112 -16.52 -15.24 -9.78
C HIS A 112 -15.03 -15.59 -9.60
N LEU A 113 -14.53 -16.57 -10.37
CA LEU A 113 -13.15 -17.06 -10.27
C LEU A 113 -12.15 -16.04 -10.82
N ILE A 114 -12.53 -15.25 -11.83
CA ILE A 114 -11.64 -14.26 -12.43
C ILE A 114 -11.28 -13.17 -11.40
N PRO A 115 -12.25 -12.52 -10.72
CA PRO A 115 -11.96 -11.63 -9.59
C PRO A 115 -11.14 -12.29 -8.48
N LEU A 116 -11.43 -13.56 -8.14
CA LEU A 116 -10.72 -14.28 -7.08
C LEU A 116 -9.22 -14.42 -7.41
N VAL A 117 -8.92 -14.91 -8.62
CA VAL A 117 -7.54 -15.05 -9.11
C VAL A 117 -6.85 -13.70 -9.13
N TYR A 118 -7.54 -12.66 -9.59
CA TYR A 118 -7.01 -11.30 -9.57
C TYR A 118 -6.69 -10.80 -8.15
N ILE A 119 -7.55 -11.03 -7.16
CA ILE A 119 -7.29 -10.64 -5.77
C ILE A 119 -6.03 -11.34 -5.25
N ILE A 120 -5.89 -12.64 -5.53
CA ILE A 120 -4.71 -13.44 -5.13
C ILE A 120 -3.44 -12.87 -5.79
N LEU A 121 -3.47 -12.62 -7.10
CA LEU A 121 -2.35 -12.05 -7.84
C LEU A 121 -2.03 -10.61 -7.39
N GLY A 122 -3.05 -9.81 -7.10
CA GLY A 122 -2.92 -8.43 -6.63
C GLY A 122 -2.20 -8.37 -5.28
N TYR A 123 -2.63 -9.16 -4.31
CA TYR A 123 -1.91 -9.27 -3.03
C TYR A 123 -0.52 -9.90 -3.21
N GLY A 124 -0.40 -10.97 -3.99
CA GLY A 124 0.88 -11.64 -4.25
C GLY A 124 1.93 -10.71 -4.86
N GLY A 125 1.56 -9.99 -5.92
CA GLY A 125 2.40 -9.00 -6.58
C GLY A 125 2.82 -7.87 -5.65
N SER A 126 1.88 -7.32 -4.87
CA SER A 126 2.18 -6.27 -3.89
C SER A 126 3.13 -6.73 -2.79
N ILE A 127 2.96 -7.95 -2.27
CA ILE A 127 3.86 -8.54 -1.28
C ILE A 127 5.27 -8.73 -1.86
N LEU A 128 5.37 -9.26 -3.09
CA LEU A 128 6.66 -9.44 -3.76
C LEU A 128 7.38 -8.10 -3.97
N LEU A 129 6.65 -7.07 -4.39
CA LEU A 129 7.20 -5.73 -4.59
C LEU A 129 7.69 -5.12 -3.27
N ILE A 130 6.87 -5.15 -2.22
CA ILE A 130 7.27 -4.64 -0.89
C ILE A 130 8.46 -5.40 -0.35
N ARG A 131 8.45 -6.73 -0.48
CA ARG A 131 9.59 -7.56 -0.06
C ARG A 131 10.85 -7.17 -0.83
N ALA A 132 10.78 -6.95 -2.14
CA ALA A 132 11.91 -6.47 -2.91
C ALA A 132 12.42 -5.10 -2.42
N ARG A 133 11.51 -4.15 -2.14
CA ARG A 133 11.87 -2.81 -1.63
C ARG A 133 12.52 -2.87 -0.25
N VAL A 134 11.95 -3.63 0.69
CA VAL A 134 12.50 -3.83 2.04
C VAL A 134 13.86 -4.48 1.97
N ASN A 135 14.02 -5.50 1.13
CA ASN A 135 15.30 -6.20 0.96
C ASN A 135 16.38 -5.27 0.43
N THR A 136 16.06 -4.47 -0.58
CA THR A 136 17.00 -3.48 -1.12
C THR A 136 17.41 -2.49 -0.03
N TYR A 137 16.45 -1.95 0.74
CA TYR A 137 16.74 -1.02 1.82
C TYR A 137 17.63 -1.63 2.91
N VAL A 138 17.30 -2.83 3.40
CA VAL A 138 18.11 -3.50 4.45
C VAL A 138 19.54 -3.74 3.94
N LYS A 139 19.71 -4.16 2.69
CA LYS A 139 21.04 -4.36 2.12
C LYS A 139 21.82 -3.06 2.02
N GLU A 140 21.18 -1.97 1.61
CA GLU A 140 21.87 -0.67 1.47
C GLU A 140 22.34 -0.10 2.80
N ILE A 141 21.58 -0.31 3.86
CA ILE A 141 21.88 0.26 5.18
C ILE A 141 22.77 -0.65 6.02
N PHE A 142 22.59 -1.98 5.93
CA PHE A 142 23.23 -2.94 6.83
C PHE A 142 24.24 -3.88 6.15
N GLU A 143 24.31 -3.95 4.82
CA GLU A 143 25.29 -4.80 4.10
C GLU A 143 26.22 -3.93 3.22
N THR A 144 27.44 -3.65 3.70
CA THR A 144 28.44 -2.79 3.02
C THR A 144 29.00 -3.36 1.70
N THR A 145 28.68 -4.60 1.31
CA THR A 145 29.31 -5.28 0.15
C THR A 145 28.34 -5.89 -0.87
N ALA A 146 27.07 -5.48 -0.90
CA ALA A 146 26.10 -6.08 -1.82
C ALA A 146 26.07 -5.40 -3.20
N LYS A 147 26.94 -5.83 -4.13
CA LYS A 147 26.70 -5.69 -5.59
C LYS A 147 25.33 -6.30 -5.91
N SER A 148 24.32 -5.52 -6.31
CA SER A 148 22.94 -6.03 -6.30
C SER A 148 22.12 -5.56 -7.50
N GLY A 149 21.94 -6.44 -8.49
CA GLY A 149 20.97 -6.27 -9.59
C GLY A 149 19.51 -6.08 -9.13
N LYS A 150 19.17 -6.38 -7.86
CA LYS A 150 17.83 -6.13 -7.29
C LYS A 150 17.59 -4.65 -6.94
N LYS A 151 18.66 -3.87 -6.73
CA LYS A 151 18.61 -2.42 -6.47
C LYS A 151 18.01 -1.64 -7.64
N VAL A 152 18.41 -2.02 -8.85
CA VAL A 152 17.95 -1.41 -10.10
C VAL A 152 16.45 -1.68 -10.30
N PHE A 153 15.99 -2.91 -10.05
CA PHE A 153 14.60 -3.32 -10.27
C PHE A 153 13.58 -2.56 -9.39
N SER A 154 13.86 -2.43 -8.08
CA SER A 154 12.97 -1.74 -7.12
C SER A 154 12.82 -0.24 -7.43
N ASN A 155 13.92 0.44 -7.72
CA ASN A 155 13.90 1.87 -8.04
C ASN A 155 13.27 2.14 -9.41
N ILE A 156 13.50 1.27 -10.40
CA ILE A 156 12.83 1.37 -11.70
C ILE A 156 11.32 1.23 -11.55
N ILE A 157 10.81 0.22 -10.83
CA ILE A 157 9.37 0.04 -10.66
C ILE A 157 8.72 1.23 -9.97
N THR A 158 9.36 1.80 -8.95
CA THR A 158 8.83 2.98 -8.25
C THR A 158 8.74 4.18 -9.21
N LYS A 159 9.75 4.38 -10.07
CA LYS A 159 9.73 5.43 -11.10
C LYS A 159 8.65 5.18 -12.16
N ILE A 160 8.49 3.94 -12.60
CA ILE A 160 7.45 3.55 -13.57
C ILE A 160 6.06 3.80 -12.96
N LEU A 161 5.82 3.40 -11.71
CA LEU A 161 4.55 3.64 -11.02
C LEU A 161 4.28 5.13 -10.82
N GLY A 162 5.31 5.92 -10.47
CA GLY A 162 5.20 7.37 -10.38
C GLY A 162 4.88 8.03 -11.72
N ALA A 163 5.55 7.63 -12.80
CA ALA A 163 5.27 8.10 -14.15
C ALA A 163 3.86 7.69 -14.61
N PHE A 164 3.44 6.45 -14.33
CA PHE A 164 2.09 5.96 -14.58
C PHE A 164 1.03 6.82 -13.87
N LEU A 165 1.24 7.15 -12.59
CA LEU A 165 0.34 8.04 -11.85
C LEU A 165 0.22 9.41 -12.51
N VAL A 166 1.34 10.02 -12.89
CA VAL A 166 1.35 11.33 -13.57
C VAL A 166 0.60 11.26 -14.90
N LEU A 167 0.85 10.23 -15.71
CA LEU A 167 0.16 10.02 -16.98
C LEU A 167 -1.35 9.81 -16.80
N ALA A 168 -1.75 9.04 -15.78
CA ALA A 168 -3.16 8.82 -15.47
C ALA A 168 -3.86 10.13 -15.09
N VAL A 169 -3.22 10.97 -14.27
CA VAL A 169 -3.74 12.29 -13.89
C VAL A 169 -3.87 13.20 -15.12
N ILE A 170 -2.84 13.26 -15.97
CA ILE A 170 -2.87 14.03 -17.22
C ILE A 170 -4.01 13.54 -18.12
N ALA A 171 -4.18 12.23 -18.29
CA ALA A 171 -5.24 11.65 -19.11
C ALA A 171 -6.63 12.03 -18.59
N VAL A 172 -6.85 11.97 -17.28
CA VAL A 172 -8.14 12.36 -16.66
C VAL A 172 -8.39 13.86 -16.84
N LEU A 173 -7.40 14.71 -16.62
CA LEU A 173 -7.53 16.16 -16.80
C LEU A 173 -7.78 16.51 -18.27
N PHE A 174 -7.08 15.85 -19.20
CA PHE A 174 -7.27 16.02 -20.64
C PHE A 174 -8.68 15.59 -21.06
N TYR A 175 -9.15 14.42 -20.62
CA TYR A 175 -10.50 13.95 -20.87
C TYR A 175 -11.54 14.94 -20.34
N ARG A 176 -11.38 15.42 -19.09
CA ARG A 176 -12.33 16.36 -18.48
C ARG A 176 -12.36 17.71 -19.22
N GLY A 177 -11.19 18.23 -19.60
CA GLY A 177 -11.08 19.51 -20.32
C GLY A 177 -11.61 19.45 -21.76
N ASN A 178 -11.47 18.30 -22.42
CA ASN A 178 -11.84 18.12 -23.82
C ASN A 178 -13.10 17.27 -24.00
N LYS A 179 -13.85 17.02 -22.92
CA LYS A 179 -15.02 16.12 -22.91
C LYS A 179 -16.02 16.45 -24.01
N TRP A 180 -16.33 17.73 -24.18
CA TRP A 180 -17.29 18.20 -25.19
C TRP A 180 -16.79 17.97 -26.63
N TRP A 181 -15.49 18.12 -26.89
CA TRP A 181 -14.89 17.84 -28.20
C TRP A 181 -14.83 16.33 -28.48
N LEU A 182 -14.45 15.52 -27.49
CA LEU A 182 -14.35 14.06 -27.60
C LEU A 182 -15.71 13.38 -27.77
N MET A 183 -16.77 13.88 -27.12
CA MET A 183 -18.13 13.33 -27.26
C MET A 183 -18.75 13.61 -28.63
N ASN A 184 -18.24 14.59 -29.38
CA ASN A 184 -18.71 14.94 -30.72
C ASN A 184 -17.87 14.29 -31.82
N MET A 185 -16.87 13.46 -31.48
CA MET A 185 -16.15 12.66 -32.46
C MET A 185 -16.99 11.44 -32.84
N ASP A 186 -17.37 11.35 -34.11
CA ASP A 186 -17.96 10.14 -34.68
C ASP A 186 -16.94 9.01 -34.61
N THR A 187 -17.07 8.17 -33.60
CA THR A 187 -16.31 6.93 -33.47
C THR A 187 -17.08 5.85 -34.20
N ALA A 188 -16.85 5.73 -35.51
CA ALA A 188 -17.34 4.64 -36.32
C ALA A 188 -16.65 3.33 -35.91
N VAL A 189 -17.03 2.76 -34.77
CA VAL A 189 -16.57 1.43 -34.30
C VAL A 189 -17.47 0.38 -34.94
N GLY A 190 -17.36 0.26 -36.26
CA GLY A 190 -18.02 -0.78 -37.04
C GLY A 190 -17.03 -1.89 -37.36
N ASN A 191 -17.22 -3.06 -36.73
CA ASN A 191 -16.39 -4.27 -36.81
C ASN A 191 -14.99 -4.17 -36.23
N SER A 192 -14.91 -4.32 -34.90
CA SER A 192 -13.65 -4.50 -34.19
C SER A 192 -12.98 -5.81 -34.58
N SER A 193 -11.79 -5.69 -35.18
CA SER A 193 -10.96 -6.85 -35.53
C SER A 193 -10.43 -7.54 -34.25
N PHE A 194 -10.07 -8.83 -34.33
CA PHE A 194 -9.42 -9.56 -33.23
C PHE A 194 -8.22 -8.79 -32.63
N LEU A 195 -7.49 -8.08 -33.49
CA LEU A 195 -6.33 -7.27 -33.12
C LEU A 195 -6.72 -6.09 -32.21
N GLU A 196 -7.87 -5.48 -32.44
CA GLU A 196 -8.41 -4.40 -31.61
C GLU A 196 -8.80 -4.91 -30.21
N TYR A 197 -9.44 -6.07 -30.11
CA TYR A 197 -9.73 -6.71 -28.82
C TYR A 197 -8.46 -7.03 -28.02
N VAL A 198 -7.41 -7.50 -28.69
CA VAL A 198 -6.11 -7.78 -28.05
C VAL A 198 -5.48 -6.48 -27.54
N VAL A 199 -5.49 -5.41 -28.32
CA VAL A 199 -4.93 -4.11 -27.91
C VAL A 199 -5.70 -3.53 -26.71
N TRP A 200 -7.03 -3.53 -26.74
CA TRP A 200 -7.85 -3.06 -25.62
C TRP A 200 -7.69 -3.94 -24.38
N GLY A 201 -7.63 -5.27 -24.55
CA GLY A 201 -7.44 -6.22 -23.46
C GLY A 201 -6.08 -6.04 -22.76
N ILE A 202 -5.00 -5.89 -23.53
CA ILE A 202 -3.66 -5.61 -23.00
C ILE A 202 -3.64 -4.25 -22.30
N GLY A 203 -4.24 -3.21 -22.90
CA GLY A 203 -4.34 -1.89 -22.30
C GLY A 203 -5.06 -1.90 -20.96
N LEU A 204 -6.22 -2.57 -20.90
CA LEU A 204 -6.98 -2.77 -19.66
C LEU A 204 -6.16 -3.52 -18.60
N PHE A 205 -5.44 -4.56 -19.01
CA PHE A 205 -4.61 -5.34 -18.09
C PHE A 205 -3.45 -4.52 -17.50
N ILE A 206 -2.79 -3.69 -18.31
CA ILE A 206 -1.74 -2.77 -17.85
C ILE A 206 -2.32 -1.74 -16.86
N LEU A 207 -3.48 -1.17 -17.16
CA LEU A 207 -4.17 -0.24 -16.26
C LEU A 207 -4.52 -0.92 -14.95
N LEU A 208 -5.10 -2.12 -15.00
CA LEU A 208 -5.44 -2.92 -13.83
C LEU A 208 -4.22 -3.10 -12.93
N ILE A 209 -3.12 -3.65 -13.46
CA ILE A 209 -1.88 -3.85 -12.69
C ILE A 209 -1.33 -2.53 -12.16
N GLY A 210 -1.27 -1.49 -12.99
CA GLY A 210 -0.74 -0.19 -12.62
C GLY A 210 -1.46 0.39 -11.40
N PHE A 211 -2.79 0.47 -11.46
CA PHE A 211 -3.61 0.97 -10.37
C PHE A 211 -3.59 0.07 -9.13
N THR A 212 -3.54 -1.27 -9.27
CA THR A 212 -3.38 -2.18 -8.12
C THR A 212 -2.10 -1.93 -7.35
N LEU A 213 -1.02 -1.58 -8.04
CA LEU A 213 0.30 -1.41 -7.45
C LEU A 213 0.55 0.03 -6.97
N LEU A 214 -0.26 1.02 -7.37
CA LEU A 214 -0.11 2.41 -6.93
C LEU A 214 -0.05 2.59 -5.40
N PRO A 215 -0.90 1.94 -4.58
CA PRO A 215 -0.82 2.09 -3.12
C PRO A 215 0.53 1.69 -2.55
N THR A 216 1.31 0.83 -3.23
CA THR A 216 2.66 0.48 -2.78
C THR A 216 3.60 1.68 -2.70
N LEU A 217 3.30 2.80 -3.38
CA LEU A 217 4.04 4.06 -3.24
C LEU A 217 3.89 4.68 -1.84
N LEU A 218 2.77 4.45 -1.15
CA LEU A 218 2.56 4.88 0.24
C LEU A 218 3.43 4.09 1.23
N PHE A 219 3.87 2.89 0.84
CA PHE A 219 4.74 2.07 1.67
C PHE A 219 6.17 2.63 1.67
N SER A 220 6.67 2.92 2.87
CA SER A 220 8.03 3.37 3.12
C SER A 220 8.88 2.23 3.72
N PRO A 221 9.85 1.67 2.97
CA PRO A 221 10.73 0.61 3.46
C PRO A 221 11.53 1.03 4.69
N SER A 222 11.99 2.28 4.74
CA SER A 222 12.78 2.80 5.86
C SER A 222 11.99 2.83 7.15
N GLN A 223 10.78 3.41 7.11
CA GLN A 223 9.90 3.47 8.27
C GLN A 223 9.45 2.09 8.71
N TYR A 224 9.15 1.19 7.76
CA TYR A 224 8.80 -0.19 8.09
C TYR A 224 9.95 -0.92 8.81
N VAL A 225 11.18 -0.84 8.29
CA VAL A 225 12.34 -1.49 8.92
C VAL A 225 12.62 -0.88 10.29
N LYS A 226 12.61 0.45 10.42
CA LYS A 226 12.79 1.13 11.70
C LYS A 226 11.72 0.74 12.72
N ALA A 227 10.44 0.76 12.34
CA ALA A 227 9.34 0.33 13.20
C ALA A 227 9.51 -1.11 13.71
N ARG A 228 9.97 -2.00 12.82
CA ARG A 228 10.23 -3.39 13.16
C ARG A 228 11.45 -3.57 14.07
N LEU A 229 12.50 -2.77 13.91
CA LEU A 229 13.68 -2.78 14.79
C LEU A 229 13.34 -2.19 16.18
N ILE A 230 12.60 -1.08 16.24
CA ILE A 230 12.11 -0.49 17.48
C ILE A 230 11.22 -1.49 18.23
N GLY A 231 10.33 -2.20 17.53
CA GLY A 231 9.53 -3.25 18.15
C GLY A 231 10.34 -4.48 18.61
N LYS A 232 11.37 -4.86 17.86
CA LYS A 232 12.25 -6.00 18.22
C LYS A 232 13.10 -5.70 19.46
N TYR A 233 13.62 -4.48 19.56
CA TYR A 233 14.56 -4.04 20.61
C TYR A 233 13.92 -2.99 21.55
N ALA A 234 12.61 -3.12 21.80
CA ALA A 234 11.84 -2.08 22.48
C ALA A 234 12.40 -1.74 23.87
N GLU A 235 12.83 -2.75 24.63
CA GLU A 235 13.37 -2.57 25.97
C GLU A 235 14.78 -1.96 25.95
N GLU A 236 15.61 -2.35 25.00
CA GLU A 236 16.96 -1.83 24.83
C GLU A 236 16.91 -0.36 24.41
N PHE A 237 16.03 0.00 23.47
CA PHE A 237 15.75 1.39 23.13
C PHE A 237 15.24 2.17 24.34
N ARG A 238 14.20 1.66 25.03
CA ARG A 238 13.64 2.32 26.22
C ARG A 238 14.71 2.62 27.28
N LYS A 239 15.55 1.62 27.61
CA LYS A 239 16.61 1.76 28.62
C LYS A 239 17.74 2.70 28.17
N ALA A 240 18.18 2.60 26.92
CA ALA A 240 19.27 3.44 26.41
C ALA A 240 18.92 4.93 26.41
N TYR A 241 17.65 5.27 26.19
CA TYR A 241 17.15 6.64 26.23
C TYR A 241 16.53 7.04 27.58
N ARG A 242 16.63 6.17 28.60
CA ARG A 242 16.16 6.41 29.98
C ARG A 242 14.66 6.73 30.09
N PHE A 243 13.84 6.18 29.21
CA PHE A 243 12.39 6.30 29.32
C PHE A 243 11.82 5.31 30.34
N THR A 244 10.83 5.77 31.10
CA THR A 244 9.98 4.90 31.93
C THR A 244 9.08 4.03 31.06
N GLU A 245 8.54 2.95 31.62
CA GLU A 245 7.56 2.11 30.89
C GLU A 245 6.32 2.91 30.51
N LYS A 246 5.84 3.79 31.39
CA LYS A 246 4.70 4.67 31.13
C LYS A 246 4.98 5.65 29.99
N GLU A 247 6.19 6.21 29.93
CA GLU A 247 6.56 7.10 28.83
C GLU A 247 6.66 6.35 27.50
N TRP A 248 7.22 5.14 27.50
CA TRP A 248 7.45 4.39 26.27
C TRP A 248 6.19 3.72 25.71
N TYR A 249 5.43 3.07 26.58
CA TYR A 249 4.25 2.29 26.20
C TYR A 249 2.93 3.03 26.40
N GLY A 250 2.94 4.21 27.03
CA GLY A 250 1.73 4.94 27.41
C GLY A 250 1.06 4.38 28.66
N GLU A 251 -0.08 4.97 29.02
CA GLU A 251 -0.96 4.42 30.06
C GLU A 251 -1.66 3.16 29.53
N LYS A 252 -1.82 2.16 30.40
CA LYS A 252 -2.50 0.89 30.08
C LYS A 252 -4.01 1.06 30.07
#